data_AF-Q6ASB9-F1
#
_entry.id   AF-Q6ASB9-F1
#
_cell.length_a   1.000
_cell.length_b   1.000
_cell.length_c   1.000
_cell.angle_alpha   90.00
_cell.angle_beta   90.00
_cell.angle_gamma   90.00
#
_symmetry.space_group_name_H-M   'P 1'
#
loop_
_entity.id
_entity.type
_entity.pdbx_description
1 polymer ?
#
loop_
_entity_poly.entity_id
_entity_poly.type
_entity_poly.pdbx_seq_one_letter_code
_entity_poly.pdbx_strand_id
1 'polypeptide(L)'
;MFNICPENSPAKGYVTEKIFEAIEAGAIPVYWGGAEPEPGVLNPRRIIFWQLDSDNRESLALIEKIYREETVREKFLKEPVFTENAACEIYAYFQVLKGDIAGMLGRKQ
;
A
#
# COMPACT_ATOMS: atom_id res chain seq x y z
N MET A 1 1.87 -1.02 -16.70
CA MET A 1 2.51 0.28 -16.41
C MET A 1 1.87 0.95 -15.20
N PHE A 2 0.58 1.28 -15.22
CA PHE A 2 -0.17 1.71 -14.03
C PHE A 2 -1.38 0.80 -13.80
N ASN A 3 -1.86 0.72 -12.57
CA ASN A 3 -3.15 0.13 -12.21
C ASN A 3 -3.89 1.07 -11.27
N ILE A 4 -5.14 1.41 -11.59
CA ILE A 4 -6.00 2.23 -10.71
C ILE A 4 -6.66 1.27 -9.73
N CYS A 5 -6.26 1.32 -8.46
CA CYS A 5 -6.68 0.38 -7.42
C CYS A 5 -7.32 1.11 -6.23
N PRO A 6 -8.50 1.72 -6.40
CA PRO A 6 -9.23 2.34 -5.31
C PRO A 6 -9.90 1.30 -4.44
N GLU A 7 -10.01 1.59 -3.14
CA GLU A 7 -10.94 0.92 -2.26
C GLU A 7 -12.37 1.40 -2.48
N ASN A 8 -13.34 0.59 -2.07
CA ASN A 8 -14.76 0.94 -2.22
C ASN A 8 -15.19 2.10 -1.29
N SER A 9 -14.44 2.34 -0.21
CA SER A 9 -14.69 3.40 0.77
C SER A 9 -13.40 3.77 1.51
N PRO A 10 -13.24 5.02 1.96
CA PRO A 10 -12.07 5.41 2.74
C PRO A 10 -12.26 5.02 4.21
N ALA A 11 -11.40 4.13 4.71
CA ALA A 11 -11.35 3.80 6.14
C ALA A 11 -9.92 3.50 6.58
N LYS A 12 -9.53 3.99 7.77
CA LYS A 12 -8.19 3.74 8.32
C LYS A 12 -8.01 2.23 8.55
N GLY A 13 -6.94 1.67 7.98
CA GLY A 13 -6.65 0.23 8.06
C GLY A 13 -7.52 -0.64 7.15
N TYR A 14 -8.39 -0.06 6.33
CA TYR A 14 -9.10 -0.79 5.28
C TYR A 14 -8.25 -0.77 4.01
N VAL A 15 -7.48 -1.85 3.85
CA VAL A 15 -6.67 -2.13 2.66
C VAL A 15 -7.01 -3.54 2.23
N THR A 16 -7.25 -3.74 0.94
CA THR A 16 -7.66 -5.03 0.38
C THR A 16 -6.64 -5.53 -0.64
N GLU A 17 -6.94 -6.64 -1.31
CA GLU A 17 -6.11 -7.25 -2.34
C GLU A 17 -5.71 -6.31 -3.49
N LYS A 18 -6.50 -5.27 -3.77
CA LYS A 18 -6.39 -4.46 -5.00
C LYS A 18 -5.01 -3.83 -5.21
N ILE A 19 -4.40 -3.32 -4.13
CA ILE A 19 -3.05 -2.75 -4.22
C ILE A 19 -1.98 -3.84 -4.38
N PHE A 20 -2.19 -5.00 -3.76
CA PHE A 20 -1.27 -6.13 -3.87
C PHE A 20 -1.33 -6.78 -5.25
N GLU A 21 -2.51 -6.94 -5.84
CA GLU A 21 -2.70 -7.42 -7.21
C GLU A 21 -2.03 -6.50 -8.22
N ALA A 22 -2.10 -5.17 -8.02
CA ALA A 22 -1.39 -4.19 -8.84
C ALA A 22 0.13 -4.40 -8.78
N ILE A 23 0.66 -4.59 -7.57
CA ILE A 23 2.09 -4.80 -7.32
C ILE A 23 2.55 -6.15 -7.91
N GLU A 24 1.80 -7.22 -7.69
CA GLU A 24 2.07 -8.57 -8.19
C GLU A 24 2.08 -8.61 -9.72
N ALA A 25 1.17 -7.90 -10.37
CA ALA A 25 1.15 -7.73 -11.82
C ALA A 25 2.31 -6.86 -12.37
N GLY A 26 3.21 -6.37 -11.50
CA GLY A 26 4.31 -5.48 -11.87
C GLY A 26 3.87 -4.07 -12.26
N ALA A 27 2.63 -3.69 -11.95
CA ALA A 27 2.12 -2.35 -12.23
C ALA A 27 2.55 -1.33 -11.17
N ILE A 28 2.44 -0.05 -11.50
CA ILE A 28 2.54 1.05 -10.54
C ILE A 28 1.13 1.32 -9.98
N PRO A 29 0.89 1.09 -8.69
CA PRO A 29 -0.41 1.32 -8.09
C PRO A 29 -0.72 2.82 -8.00
N VAL A 30 -1.90 3.20 -8.49
CA VAL A 30 -2.54 4.49 -8.25
C VAL A 30 -3.68 4.23 -7.27
N TYR A 31 -3.43 4.52 -6.00
CA TYR A 31 -4.24 4.06 -4.88
C TYR A 31 -5.06 5.19 -4.26
N TRP A 32 -6.31 4.89 -3.95
CA TRP A 32 -7.20 5.71 -3.11
C TRP A 32 -7.91 4.78 -2.12
N GLY A 33 -8.13 5.22 -0.88
CA GLY A 33 -8.81 4.42 0.13
C GLY A 33 -8.70 5.09 1.49
N GLY A 34 -8.25 4.34 2.49
CA GLY A 34 -7.80 4.92 3.76
C GLY A 34 -6.58 5.84 3.61
N ALA A 35 -5.92 6.17 4.73
CA ALA A 35 -4.61 6.80 4.72
C ALA A 35 -3.54 5.88 4.06
N GLU A 36 -2.28 5.98 4.48
CA GLU A 36 -1.21 5.10 4.01
C GLU A 36 -1.60 3.60 4.11
N PRO A 37 -1.58 2.83 3.01
CA PRO A 37 -1.92 1.42 3.03
C PRO A 37 -0.80 0.62 3.69
N GLU A 38 -1.15 -0.24 4.64
CA GLU A 38 -0.21 -1.08 5.42
C GLU A 38 1.04 -0.32 5.90
N PRO A 39 0.88 0.67 6.80
CA PRO A 39 1.99 1.49 7.27
C PRO A 39 3.11 0.64 7.88
N GLY A 40 4.34 0.89 7.45
CA GLY A 40 5.51 0.11 7.88
C GLY A 40 5.71 -1.20 7.11
N VAL A 41 4.77 -1.62 6.26
CA VAL A 41 4.92 -2.79 5.38
C VAL A 41 5.14 -2.37 3.93
N LEU A 42 4.21 -1.62 3.35
CA LEU A 42 4.33 -1.13 1.97
C LEU A 42 5.19 0.13 1.92
N ASN A 43 6.07 0.23 0.93
CA ASN A 43 6.89 1.42 0.70
C ASN A 43 6.06 2.51 -0.02
N PRO A 44 5.81 3.68 0.59
CA PRO A 44 5.04 4.75 -0.04
C PRO A 44 5.66 5.27 -1.32
N ARG A 45 6.99 5.15 -1.49
CA ARG A 45 7.70 5.58 -2.70
C ARG A 45 7.37 4.70 -3.91
N ARG A 46 6.75 3.54 -3.70
CA ARG A 46 6.32 2.62 -4.75
C ARG A 46 4.84 2.78 -5.12
N ILE A 47 4.14 3.75 -4.52
CA ILE A 47 2.70 3.98 -4.66
C ILE A 47 2.46 5.43 -5.09
N ILE A 48 1.52 5.62 -6.02
CA ILE A 48 1.00 6.95 -6.34
C ILE A 48 -0.31 7.13 -5.58
N PHE A 49 -0.34 8.09 -4.67
CA PHE A 49 -1.52 8.38 -3.88
C PHE A 49 -2.48 9.28 -4.65
N TRP A 50 -3.76 8.94 -4.56
CA TRP A 50 -4.86 9.70 -5.12
C TRP A 50 -5.79 10.16 -4.00
N GLN A 51 -6.38 11.33 -4.14
CA GLN A 51 -7.34 11.90 -3.18
C GLN A 51 -8.66 12.20 -3.89
N LEU A 52 -9.77 11.65 -3.38
CA LEU A 52 -11.10 11.96 -3.89
C LEU A 52 -11.45 13.41 -3.59
N ASP A 53 -12.01 14.12 -4.56
CA ASP A 53 -12.45 15.52 -4.46
C ASP A 53 -11.39 16.53 -4.00
N SER A 54 -10.11 16.20 -4.23
CA SER A 54 -8.98 17.03 -3.86
C SER A 54 -8.04 17.28 -5.04
N ASP A 55 -7.04 18.13 -4.82
CA ASP A 55 -6.05 18.46 -5.84
C ASP A 55 -5.04 17.32 -6.02
N ASN A 56 -5.05 16.72 -7.21
CA ASN A 56 -4.13 15.63 -7.59
C ASN A 56 -3.09 16.07 -8.63
N ARG A 57 -2.83 17.37 -8.80
CA ARG A 57 -1.87 17.90 -9.79
C ARG A 57 -0.48 17.28 -9.68
N GLU A 58 0.01 17.06 -8.47
CA GLU A 58 1.32 16.42 -8.25
C GLU A 58 1.33 14.96 -8.69
N SER A 59 0.29 14.19 -8.32
CA SER A 59 0.13 12.79 -8.75
C SER A 59 0.02 12.68 -10.27
N LEU A 60 -0.75 13.57 -10.91
CA LEU A 60 -0.85 13.65 -12.37
C LEU A 60 0.50 13.99 -13.02
N ALA A 61 1.23 14.98 -12.50
CA ALA A 61 2.55 15.34 -13.00
C ALA A 61 3.56 14.20 -12.84
N LEU A 62 3.47 13.43 -11.75
CA LEU A 62 4.32 12.25 -11.53
C LEU A 62 3.98 11.13 -12.53
N ILE A 63 2.69 10.85 -12.75
CA ILE A 63 2.24 9.88 -13.75
C ILE A 63 2.76 10.28 -15.13
N GLU A 64 2.64 11.55 -15.51
CA GLU A 64 3.13 12.05 -16.81
C GLU A 64 4.65 11.88 -16.95
N LYS A 65 5.42 12.23 -15.91
CA LYS A 65 6.88 12.03 -15.89
C LYS A 65 7.26 10.57 -16.03
N ILE A 66 6.65 9.67 -15.25
CA ILE A 66 6.91 8.22 -15.34
C ILE A 66 6.51 7.67 -16.73
N TYR A 67 5.45 8.21 -17.33
CA TYR A 67 5.03 7.79 -18.66
C TYR A 67 6.04 8.18 -19.74
N ARG A 68 6.50 9.44 -19.72
CA ARG A 68 7.34 10.02 -20.77
C ARG A 68 8.83 9.75 -20.61
N GLU A 69 9.32 9.72 -19.37
CA GLU A 69 10.75 9.67 -19.06
C GLU A 69 11.16 8.28 -18.56
N GLU A 70 11.91 7.55 -19.40
CA GLU A 70 12.35 6.18 -19.09
C GLU A 70 13.21 6.10 -17.83
N THR A 71 14.11 7.06 -17.62
CA THR A 71 14.99 7.10 -16.44
C THR A 71 14.22 7.27 -15.14
N VAL A 72 13.16 8.10 -15.15
CA VAL A 72 12.26 8.29 -14.01
C VAL A 72 11.47 7.01 -13.75
N ARG A 73 10.95 6.38 -14.80
CA ARG A 73 10.23 5.10 -14.71
C ARG A 73 11.09 4.00 -14.13
N GLU A 74 12.31 3.81 -14.63
CA GLU A 74 13.25 2.82 -14.11
C GLU A 74 13.56 3.07 -12.63
N LYS A 75 13.82 4.32 -12.26
CA LYS A 75 14.08 4.68 -10.87
C LYS A 75 12.91 4.31 -9.98
N PHE A 76 11.68 4.63 -10.40
CA PHE A 76 10.46 4.29 -9.66
C PHE A 76 10.29 2.77 -9.52
N LEU A 77 10.50 2.01 -10.59
CA LEU A 77 10.35 0.56 -10.59
C LEU A 77 11.42 -0.16 -9.75
N LYS A 78 12.61 0.43 -9.62
CA LYS A 78 13.71 -0.09 -8.78
C LYS A 78 13.50 0.15 -7.27
N GLU A 79 12.58 1.03 -6.88
CA GLU A 79 12.24 1.20 -5.46
C GLU A 79 11.66 -0.12 -4.91
N PRO A 80 12.06 -0.55 -3.69
CA PRO A 80 11.56 -1.77 -3.10
C PRO A 80 10.06 -1.64 -2.81
N VAL A 81 9.32 -2.73 -3.03
CA VAL A 81 7.87 -2.79 -2.75
C VAL A 81 7.60 -2.67 -1.25
N PHE A 82 8.40 -3.36 -0.45
CA PHE A 82 8.28 -3.41 1.00
C PHE A 82 9.31 -2.50 1.67
N THR A 83 8.99 -2.00 2.86
CA THR A 83 9.99 -1.36 3.71
C THR A 83 10.99 -2.41 4.23
N GLU A 84 12.15 -1.97 4.72
CA GLU A 84 13.14 -2.86 5.34
C GLU A 84 12.59 -3.58 6.58
N ASN A 85 11.64 -2.99 7.31
CA ASN A 85 11.08 -3.53 8.54
C ASN A 85 9.78 -4.33 8.33
N ALA A 86 9.31 -4.49 7.09
CA ALA A 86 8.02 -5.10 6.79
C ALA A 86 7.82 -6.47 7.44
N ALA A 87 8.85 -7.33 7.44
CA ALA A 87 8.78 -8.64 8.07
C ALA A 87 8.57 -8.56 9.60
N CYS A 88 9.20 -7.57 10.26
CA CYS A 88 9.02 -7.34 11.70
C CYS A 88 7.62 -6.84 12.02
N GLU A 89 7.08 -5.91 11.22
CA GLU A 89 5.70 -5.41 11.36
C GLU A 89 4.68 -6.54 11.21
N ILE A 90 4.81 -7.35 10.16
CA ILE A 90 3.95 -8.51 9.93
C ILE A 90 4.06 -9.50 11.08
N TYR A 91 5.27 -9.78 11.57
CA TYR A 91 5.47 -10.65 12.72
C TYR A 91 4.77 -10.11 13.98
N ALA A 92 4.83 -8.80 14.23
CA ALA A 92 4.14 -8.16 15.34
C ALA A 92 2.62 -8.35 15.25
N TYR A 93 2.02 -8.23 14.06
CA TYR A 93 0.60 -8.51 13.85
C TYR A 93 0.24 -9.95 14.23
N PHE A 94 1.06 -10.92 13.84
CA PHE A 94 0.86 -12.32 14.24
C PHE A 94 0.99 -12.55 15.74
N GLN A 95 1.87 -11.82 16.44
CA GLN A 95 1.97 -11.93 17.90
C GLN A 95 0.72 -11.40 18.60
N VAL A 96 0.19 -10.26 18.16
CA VAL A 96 -1.07 -9.71 18.68
C VAL A 96 -2.20 -10.71 18.46
N LEU A 97 -2.37 -11.20 17.23
CA LEU A 97 -3.41 -12.18 16.89
C LEU A 97 -3.31 -13.46 17.74
N LYS A 98 -2.10 -13.99 17.94
CA LYS A 98 -1.88 -15.16 18.81
C LYS A 98 -2.28 -14.87 20.26
N GLY A 99 -1.94 -13.69 20.76
CA GLY A 99 -2.34 -13.23 22.10
C GLY A 99 -3.85 -13.15 22.25
N ASP A 100 -4.54 -12.57 21.28
CA ASP A 100 -5.99 -12.42 21.27
C ASP A 100 -6.70 -13.78 21.22
N ILE A 101 -6.25 -14.68 20.33
CA ILE A 101 -6.79 -16.05 20.23
C ILE A 101 -6.58 -16.80 21.55
N ALA A 102 -5.39 -16.73 22.16
CA ALA A 102 -5.12 -17.36 23.45
C ALA A 102 -6.03 -16.80 24.56
N GLY A 103 -6.29 -15.49 24.56
CA GLY A 103 -7.24 -14.85 25.48
C GLY A 103 -8.68 -15.34 25.29
N MET A 104 -9.13 -15.50 24.04
CA MET A 104 -10.47 -16.00 23.73
C MET A 104 -10.66 -17.47 24.13
N LEU A 105 -9.62 -18.30 23.92
CA LEU A 105 -9.65 -19.73 24.26
C LEU A 105 -9.45 -20.00 25.76
N GLY A 106 -8.96 -19.01 26.52
CA GLY A 106 -8.57 -19.17 27.92
C GLY A 106 -9.07 -18.05 28.83
N ARG A 107 -10.40 -17.89 28.97
CA ARG A 107 -11.10 -17.50 30.23
C ARG A 107 -12.63 -17.37 30.11
N LYS A 108 -13.33 -18.47 30.44
CA LYS A 108 -14.47 -18.51 31.37
C LYS A 108 -14.24 -19.69 32.32
N GLN A 109 -13.55 -19.45 33.41
CA GLN A 109 -13.70 -20.18 34.67
C GLN A 109 -13.83 -19.14 35.76
#